data_AF-A0A1M3QN92-F1
#
_entry.id   AF-A0A1M3QN92-F1
#
_cell.length_a   1.000
_cell.length_b   1.000
_cell.length_c   1.000
_cell.angle_alpha   90.00
_cell.angle_beta   90.00
_cell.angle_gamma   90.00
#
_symmetry.space_group_name_H-M   'P 1'
#
loop_
_entity.id
_entity.type
_entity.pdbx_description
1 polymer ?
#
loop_
_entity_poly.entity_id
_entity_poly.type
_entity_poly.pdbx_seq_one_letter_code
_entity_poly.pdbx_strand_id
1 'polypeptide(L)'
;MSRTLILAAAIALGLGLAAGAQAQTTPTPATTPVKHNAASETGRDVAQQKRIEQGLQSGQLGTGEARKLEAGEARIDKTEQRDLRNGSLSASERAQIQRQQNRESKAIYGDKHNATTGNPDSLKSNLEQANVQRNINQESRLHNGVTHGSLTNRELGRAEGGEAHVDRMESHRDTLRNTARVQRADNRDSRRIHRAKHNARKRH
;
A
#
# COMPACT_ATOMS: atom_id res chain seq x y z
N MET A 1 27.14 39.41 13.68
CA MET A 1 27.91 39.72 12.45
C MET A 1 26.92 40.12 11.38
N SER A 2 26.91 41.41 11.07
CA SER A 2 26.05 42.11 10.11
C SER A 2 26.73 42.23 8.75
N ARG A 3 25.95 42.23 7.65
CA ARG A 3 26.16 42.91 6.34
C ARG A 3 25.09 42.46 5.32
N THR A 4 23.97 43.16 5.09
CA THR A 4 23.69 44.32 4.21
C THR A 4 24.00 44.18 2.70
N LEU A 5 22.95 44.52 1.92
CA LEU A 5 22.68 44.54 0.48
C LEU A 5 23.56 45.48 -0.38
N ILE A 6 23.70 45.17 -1.68
CA ILE A 6 23.91 46.07 -2.86
C ILE A 6 23.27 45.36 -4.09
N LEU A 7 22.16 45.78 -4.72
CA LEU A 7 21.89 46.87 -5.71
C LEU A 7 22.52 46.73 -7.12
N ALA A 8 21.65 46.85 -8.15
CA ALA A 8 21.83 47.32 -9.55
C ALA A 8 21.16 46.36 -10.57
N ALA A 9 19.95 46.63 -11.07
CA ALA A 9 19.56 47.59 -12.13
C ALA A 9 19.79 47.06 -13.57
N ALA A 10 18.70 46.82 -14.30
CA ALA A 10 18.58 47.17 -15.72
C ALA A 10 17.11 47.10 -16.16
N ILE A 11 16.56 48.28 -16.43
CA ILE A 11 15.30 48.52 -17.14
C ILE A 11 15.55 48.29 -18.63
N ALA A 12 14.67 47.55 -19.29
CA ALA A 12 14.51 47.64 -20.74
C ALA A 12 13.01 47.62 -21.08
N LEU A 13 12.48 48.83 -21.26
CA LEU A 13 11.23 49.11 -21.95
C LEU A 13 11.39 48.74 -23.43
N GLY A 14 10.61 47.76 -23.88
CA GLY A 14 10.39 47.47 -25.29
C GLY A 14 8.92 47.71 -25.63
N LEU A 15 8.63 48.85 -26.25
CA LEU A 15 7.37 49.16 -26.93
C LEU A 15 7.35 48.41 -28.26
N GLY A 16 6.31 47.62 -28.53
CA GLY A 16 6.13 46.93 -29.80
C GLY A 16 4.67 46.57 -30.07
N LEU A 17 4.07 47.29 -31.01
CA LEU A 17 2.76 47.08 -31.64
C LEU A 17 2.58 45.65 -32.18
N ALA A 18 1.43 45.02 -31.89
CA ALA A 18 0.60 44.31 -32.88
C ALA A 18 -0.69 43.80 -32.24
N ALA A 19 -1.83 44.34 -32.67
CA ALA A 19 -3.15 43.80 -32.41
C ALA A 19 -3.32 42.48 -33.18
N GLY A 20 -3.15 41.36 -32.48
CA GLY A 20 -3.58 40.04 -32.95
C GLY A 20 -4.65 39.53 -32.01
N ALA A 21 -5.91 39.57 -32.45
CA ALA A 21 -7.01 38.88 -31.77
C ALA A 21 -6.78 37.37 -31.87
N GLN A 22 -6.02 36.82 -30.92
CA GLN A 22 -5.95 35.37 -30.73
C GLN A 22 -7.18 34.96 -29.94
N ALA A 23 -8.13 34.33 -30.64
CA ALA A 23 -9.21 33.59 -30.01
C ALA A 23 -8.58 32.54 -29.09
N GLN A 24 -8.56 32.84 -27.79
CA GLN A 24 -8.27 31.87 -26.74
C GLN A 24 -9.42 30.89 -26.73
N THR A 25 -9.27 29.79 -27.49
CA THR A 25 -9.97 28.56 -27.19
C THR A 25 -9.50 28.12 -25.82
N THR A 26 -10.30 28.40 -24.80
CA THR A 26 -10.15 27.77 -23.50
C THR A 26 -10.24 26.26 -23.73
N PRO A 27 -9.16 25.48 -23.47
CA PRO A 27 -9.32 24.05 -23.43
C PRO A 27 -10.24 23.76 -22.25
N THR A 28 -11.48 23.38 -22.55
CA THR A 28 -12.38 22.74 -21.60
C THR A 28 -11.55 21.67 -20.89
N PRO A 29 -11.44 21.69 -19.55
CA PRO A 29 -10.75 20.61 -18.86
C PRO A 29 -11.54 19.34 -19.17
N ALA A 30 -11.02 18.55 -20.12
CA ALA A 30 -11.50 17.21 -20.35
C ALA A 30 -11.29 16.50 -19.03
N THR A 31 -12.38 16.25 -18.32
CA THR A 31 -12.43 15.43 -17.12
C THR A 31 -12.05 14.02 -17.54
N THR A 32 -10.75 13.80 -17.74
CA THR A 32 -10.18 12.48 -17.90
C THR A 32 -10.62 11.74 -16.64
N PRO A 33 -11.41 10.66 -16.73
CA PRO A 33 -11.74 9.88 -15.55
C PRO A 33 -10.40 9.44 -14.99
N VAL A 34 -10.01 10.01 -13.85
CA VAL A 34 -8.85 9.56 -13.11
C VAL A 34 -9.14 8.11 -12.83
N LYS A 35 -8.45 7.22 -13.54
CA LYS A 35 -8.42 5.80 -13.21
C LYS A 35 -7.83 5.77 -11.80
N HIS A 36 -8.72 5.76 -10.79
CA HIS A 36 -8.31 5.50 -9.43
C HIS A 36 -7.87 4.05 -9.42
N ASN A 37 -6.57 3.88 -9.65
CA ASN A 37 -5.90 2.61 -9.81
C ASN A 37 -5.80 1.93 -8.45
N ALA A 38 -5.53 0.61 -8.47
CA ALA A 38 -5.14 -0.20 -7.31
C ALA A 38 -4.20 0.54 -6.34
N ALA A 39 -3.34 1.43 -6.84
CA ALA A 39 -2.43 2.27 -6.08
C ALA A 39 -3.05 3.06 -4.90
N SER A 40 -4.29 3.54 -5.03
CA SER A 40 -4.95 4.29 -3.94
C SER A 40 -5.44 3.41 -2.80
N GLU A 41 -5.83 2.17 -3.09
CA GLU A 41 -6.29 1.21 -2.08
C GLU A 41 -5.08 0.61 -1.37
N THR A 42 -4.03 0.23 -2.11
CA THR A 42 -2.79 -0.30 -1.53
C THR A 42 -2.05 0.68 -0.60
N GLY A 43 -2.24 1.99 -0.80
CA GLY A 43 -1.70 2.99 0.12
C GLY A 43 -2.38 2.98 1.50
N ARG A 44 -3.64 2.56 1.57
CA ARG A 44 -4.38 2.41 2.83
C ARG A 44 -3.98 1.15 3.58
N ASP A 45 -3.83 0.04 2.87
CA ASP A 45 -3.40 -1.25 3.45
C ASP A 45 -2.08 -1.08 4.19
N VAL A 46 -1.08 -0.49 3.52
CA VAL A 46 0.23 -0.21 4.12
C VAL A 46 0.12 0.69 5.36
N ALA A 47 -0.81 1.65 5.36
CA ALA A 47 -1.03 2.52 6.52
C ALA A 47 -1.72 1.78 7.67
N GLN A 48 -2.64 0.86 7.40
CA GLN A 48 -3.28 0.01 8.40
C GLN A 48 -2.29 -0.97 9.00
N GLN A 49 -1.53 -1.66 8.17
CA GLN A 49 -0.46 -2.57 8.57
C GLN A 49 0.57 -1.89 9.48
N LYS A 50 1.01 -0.67 9.13
CA LYS A 50 1.90 0.13 10.01
C LYS A 50 1.28 0.46 11.37
N ARG A 51 -0.04 0.69 11.43
CA ARG A 51 -0.73 0.96 12.71
C ARG A 51 -0.81 -0.30 13.57
N ILE A 52 -0.99 -1.47 12.97
CA ILE A 52 -0.96 -2.78 13.64
C ILE A 52 0.45 -3.03 14.18
N GLU A 53 1.49 -2.83 13.37
CA GLU A 53 2.89 -2.95 13.78
C GLU A 53 3.21 -2.05 14.98
N GLN A 54 2.88 -0.77 14.89
CA GLN A 54 3.07 0.18 15.98
C GLN A 54 2.30 -0.20 17.24
N GLY A 55 1.12 -0.79 17.10
CA GLY A 55 0.32 -1.27 18.23
C GLY A 55 0.98 -2.46 18.92
N LEU A 56 1.51 -3.41 18.16
CA LEU A 56 2.27 -4.55 18.69
C LEU A 56 3.57 -4.10 19.37
N GLN A 57 4.33 -3.21 18.73
CA GLN A 57 5.61 -2.69 19.26
C GLN A 57 5.42 -1.89 20.56
N SER A 58 4.35 -1.10 20.65
CA SER A 58 4.04 -0.31 21.84
C SER A 58 3.31 -1.11 22.94
N GLY A 59 2.89 -2.34 22.65
CA GLY A 59 2.03 -3.13 23.54
C GLY A 59 0.57 -2.65 23.60
N GLN A 60 0.18 -1.65 22.80
CA GLN A 60 -1.21 -1.21 22.65
C GLN A 60 -2.10 -2.26 21.97
N LEU A 61 -1.50 -3.24 21.29
CA LEU A 61 -2.20 -4.41 20.75
C LEU A 61 -1.60 -5.68 21.34
N GLY A 62 -2.47 -6.58 21.79
CA GLY A 62 -2.11 -7.96 22.05
C GLY A 62 -1.97 -8.76 20.76
N THR A 63 -1.25 -9.89 20.81
CA THR A 63 -1.08 -10.78 19.66
C THR A 63 -2.40 -11.33 19.12
N GLY A 64 -3.40 -11.50 19.99
CA GLY A 64 -4.73 -11.97 19.59
C GLY A 64 -5.53 -10.93 18.80
N GLU A 65 -5.42 -9.66 19.21
CA GLU A 65 -6.05 -8.52 18.52
C GLU A 65 -5.39 -8.30 17.17
N ALA A 66 -4.05 -8.25 17.15
CA ALA A 66 -3.30 -8.13 15.90
C ALA A 66 -3.69 -9.21 14.89
N ARG A 67 -3.78 -10.50 15.29
CA ARG A 67 -4.23 -11.58 14.39
C ARG A 67 -5.64 -11.39 13.85
N LYS A 68 -6.54 -10.82 14.66
CA LYS A 68 -7.91 -10.54 14.22
C LYS A 68 -7.93 -9.43 13.18
N LEU A 69 -7.10 -8.40 13.37
CA LEU A 69 -6.91 -7.30 12.43
C LEU A 69 -6.26 -7.78 11.13
N GLU A 70 -5.20 -8.60 11.20
CA GLU A 70 -4.59 -9.25 10.02
C GLU A 70 -5.60 -10.08 9.23
N ALA A 71 -6.49 -10.81 9.91
CA ALA A 71 -7.56 -11.55 9.25
C ALA A 71 -8.64 -10.63 8.65
N GLY A 72 -8.74 -9.39 9.11
CA GLY A 72 -9.56 -8.32 8.52
C GLY A 72 -8.94 -7.82 7.23
N GLU A 73 -7.69 -7.37 7.28
CA GLU A 73 -6.89 -6.91 6.12
C GLU A 73 -6.88 -7.98 5.01
N ALA A 74 -6.57 -9.24 5.33
CA ALA A 74 -6.55 -10.32 4.35
C ALA A 74 -7.90 -10.56 3.62
N ARG A 75 -9.03 -10.24 4.25
CA ARG A 75 -10.36 -10.30 3.60
C ARG A 75 -10.58 -9.11 2.66
N ILE A 76 -10.05 -7.95 3.02
CA ILE A 76 -10.09 -6.75 2.19
C ILE A 76 -9.24 -6.98 0.95
N ASP A 77 -7.99 -7.42 1.10
CA ASP A 77 -7.08 -7.73 -0.02
C ASP A 77 -7.70 -8.70 -1.01
N LYS A 78 -8.36 -9.76 -0.50
CA LYS A 78 -9.07 -10.73 -1.35
C LYS A 78 -10.24 -10.10 -2.11
N THR A 79 -10.93 -9.13 -1.50
CA THR A 79 -11.99 -8.38 -2.17
C THR A 79 -11.39 -7.47 -3.25
N GLU A 80 -10.33 -6.75 -2.94
CA GLU A 80 -9.63 -5.88 -3.89
C GLU A 80 -9.12 -6.67 -5.09
N GLN A 81 -8.49 -7.82 -4.87
CA GLN A 81 -8.05 -8.76 -5.90
C GLN A 81 -9.18 -9.20 -6.84
N ARG A 82 -10.31 -9.58 -6.25
CA ARG A 82 -11.47 -10.05 -7.01
C ARG A 82 -11.99 -8.94 -7.92
N ASP A 83 -12.10 -7.74 -7.37
CA ASP A 83 -12.72 -6.61 -8.03
C ASP A 83 -11.73 -5.96 -9.05
N LEU A 84 -10.41 -6.03 -8.80
CA LEU A 84 -9.35 -5.58 -9.72
C LEU A 84 -9.07 -6.54 -10.90
N ARG A 85 -9.69 -7.74 -10.93
CA ARG A 85 -9.43 -8.77 -11.96
C ARG A 85 -9.63 -8.26 -13.38
N ASN A 86 -10.58 -7.35 -13.58
CA ASN A 86 -10.93 -6.79 -14.88
C ASN A 86 -10.09 -5.53 -15.23
N GLY A 87 -9.14 -5.16 -14.39
CA GLY A 87 -8.18 -4.08 -14.63
C GLY A 87 -8.56 -2.73 -14.01
N SER A 88 -9.79 -2.56 -13.54
CA SER A 88 -10.27 -1.31 -12.92
C SER A 88 -11.44 -1.58 -11.98
N LEU A 89 -11.53 -0.80 -10.89
CA LEU A 89 -12.66 -0.83 -9.97
C LEU A 89 -13.82 0.03 -10.51
N SER A 90 -15.02 -0.55 -10.56
CA SER A 90 -16.28 0.20 -10.71
C SER A 90 -16.54 1.09 -9.49
N ALA A 91 -17.46 2.05 -9.63
CA ALA A 91 -17.85 2.92 -8.53
C ALA A 91 -18.43 2.13 -7.34
N SER A 92 -19.19 1.06 -7.60
CA SER A 92 -19.78 0.21 -6.57
C SER A 92 -18.73 -0.63 -5.84
N GLU A 93 -17.77 -1.21 -6.57
CA GLU A 93 -16.66 -1.99 -5.99
C GLU A 93 -15.79 -1.10 -5.11
N ARG A 94 -15.44 0.10 -5.60
CA ARG A 94 -14.69 1.08 -4.80
C ARG A 94 -15.44 1.47 -3.54
N ALA A 95 -16.74 1.76 -3.63
CA ALA A 95 -17.54 2.08 -2.46
C ALA A 95 -17.60 0.92 -1.46
N GLN A 96 -17.61 -0.33 -1.94
CA GLN A 96 -17.54 -1.51 -1.09
C GLN A 96 -16.19 -1.65 -0.39
N ILE A 97 -15.08 -1.56 -1.13
CA ILE A 97 -13.71 -1.61 -0.59
C ILE A 97 -13.53 -0.50 0.46
N GLN A 98 -13.86 0.74 0.11
CA GLN A 98 -13.81 1.88 1.03
C GLN A 98 -14.59 1.66 2.33
N ARG A 99 -15.76 1.03 2.28
CA ARG A 99 -16.54 0.70 3.48
C ARG A 99 -15.84 -0.35 4.35
N GLN A 100 -15.18 -1.34 3.74
CA GLN A 100 -14.43 -2.36 4.47
C GLN A 100 -13.19 -1.76 5.11
N GLN A 101 -12.39 -1.02 4.34
CA GLN A 101 -11.25 -0.20 4.80
C GLN A 101 -11.62 0.69 5.99
N ASN A 102 -12.75 1.39 5.91
CA ASN A 102 -13.22 2.24 7.01
C ASN A 102 -13.62 1.46 8.27
N ARG A 103 -14.14 0.23 8.12
CA ARG A 103 -14.47 -0.62 9.26
C ARG A 103 -13.22 -1.16 9.93
N GLU A 104 -12.25 -1.59 9.13
CA GLU A 104 -10.98 -2.11 9.63
C GLU A 104 -10.17 -1.02 10.33
N SER A 105 -10.06 0.16 9.72
CA SER A 105 -9.44 1.32 10.36
C SER A 105 -10.05 1.68 11.72
N LYS A 106 -11.39 1.52 11.87
CA LYS A 106 -12.08 1.70 13.15
C LYS A 106 -11.78 0.56 14.13
N ALA A 107 -11.69 -0.68 13.66
CA ALA A 107 -11.29 -1.82 14.49
C ALA A 107 -9.87 -1.63 15.02
N ILE A 108 -8.90 -1.28 14.16
CA ILE A 108 -7.52 -0.97 14.57
C ILE A 108 -7.50 0.16 15.60
N TYR A 109 -8.32 1.21 15.41
CA TYR A 109 -8.40 2.29 16.38
C TYR A 109 -8.97 1.81 17.72
N GLY A 110 -10.07 1.06 17.68
CA GLY A 110 -10.69 0.51 18.88
C GLY A 110 -9.75 -0.39 19.66
N ASP A 111 -9.13 -1.35 18.98
CA ASP A 111 -8.23 -2.33 19.59
C ASP A 111 -6.98 -1.66 20.16
N LYS A 112 -6.42 -0.61 19.52
CA LYS A 112 -5.30 0.17 20.09
C LYS A 112 -5.64 0.97 21.35
N HIS A 113 -6.92 1.24 21.60
CA HIS A 113 -7.37 2.11 22.69
C HIS A 113 -8.27 1.39 23.71
N ASN A 114 -8.42 0.07 23.62
CA ASN A 114 -9.32 -0.71 24.49
C ASN A 114 -8.72 -1.07 25.86
N ALA A 115 -7.62 -0.43 26.25
CA ALA A 115 -6.85 -0.68 27.47
C ALA A 115 -6.24 -2.09 27.57
N THR A 116 -6.28 -2.91 26.51
CA THR A 116 -5.48 -4.13 26.43
C THR A 116 -4.00 -3.77 26.45
N THR A 117 -3.21 -4.53 27.21
CA THR A 117 -1.74 -4.42 27.20
C THR A 117 -1.17 -5.74 26.71
N GLY A 118 -0.61 -5.73 25.49
CA GLY A 118 0.20 -6.81 24.95
C GLY A 118 1.59 -6.83 25.59
N ASN A 119 2.24 -8.00 25.58
CA ASN A 119 3.67 -8.09 25.89
C ASN A 119 4.48 -8.01 24.57
N PRO A 120 5.06 -6.84 24.24
CA PRO A 120 5.82 -6.65 23.00
C PRO A 120 7.03 -7.58 22.89
N ASP A 121 7.64 -7.94 24.02
CA ASP A 121 8.86 -8.75 24.07
C ASP A 121 8.59 -10.27 24.05
N SER A 122 7.32 -10.67 24.12
CA SER A 122 6.97 -12.10 24.04
C SER A 122 7.37 -12.69 22.70
N LEU A 123 7.81 -13.96 22.70
CA LEU A 123 8.14 -14.67 21.46
C LEU A 123 6.99 -14.61 20.43
N LYS A 124 5.74 -14.69 20.90
CA LYS A 124 4.56 -14.55 20.03
C LYS A 124 4.42 -13.15 19.44
N SER A 125 4.64 -12.09 20.22
CA SER A 125 4.60 -10.72 19.71
C SER A 125 5.71 -10.44 18.72
N ASN A 126 6.94 -10.89 19.01
CA ASN A 126 8.07 -10.78 18.08
C ASN A 126 7.79 -11.49 16.75
N LEU A 127 7.16 -12.67 16.78
CA LEU A 127 6.73 -13.36 15.56
C LEU A 127 5.65 -12.58 14.81
N GLU A 128 4.65 -12.05 15.53
CA GLU A 128 3.57 -11.29 14.90
C GLU A 128 4.09 -9.98 14.29
N GLN A 129 4.98 -9.25 14.98
CA GLN A 129 5.66 -8.08 14.43
C GLN A 129 6.45 -8.42 13.17
N ALA A 130 7.15 -9.55 13.14
CA ALA A 130 7.88 -10.00 11.97
C ALA A 130 6.94 -10.37 10.79
N ASN A 131 5.74 -10.86 11.06
CA ASN A 131 4.73 -11.15 10.04
C ASN A 131 4.17 -9.85 9.46
N VAL A 132 3.69 -8.94 10.32
CA VAL A 132 3.18 -7.62 9.91
C VAL A 132 4.22 -6.84 9.11
N GLN A 133 5.47 -6.81 9.58
CA GLN A 133 6.56 -6.14 8.86
C GLN A 133 6.81 -6.76 7.48
N ARG A 134 6.62 -8.08 7.34
CA ARG A 134 6.73 -8.76 6.05
C ARG A 134 5.59 -8.34 5.11
N ASN A 135 4.36 -8.28 5.60
CA ASN A 135 3.17 -7.86 4.85
C ASN A 135 3.36 -6.44 4.31
N ILE A 136 3.79 -5.50 5.17
CA ILE A 136 4.13 -4.11 4.77
C ILE A 136 5.12 -4.08 3.61
N ASN A 137 6.19 -4.89 3.69
CA ASN A 137 7.22 -4.93 2.67
C ASN A 137 6.73 -5.55 1.36
N GLN A 138 5.86 -6.55 1.44
CA GLN A 138 5.25 -7.20 0.28
C GLN A 138 4.30 -6.25 -0.44
N GLU A 139 3.32 -5.68 0.28
CA GLU A 139 2.39 -4.69 -0.25
C GLU A 139 3.14 -3.51 -0.88
N SER A 140 4.17 -2.98 -0.21
CA SER A 140 4.98 -1.88 -0.75
C SER A 140 5.65 -2.26 -2.08
N ARG A 141 6.13 -3.50 -2.24
CA ARG A 141 6.77 -3.97 -3.47
C ARG A 141 5.78 -4.20 -4.59
N LEU A 142 4.60 -4.70 -4.26
CA LEU A 142 3.48 -4.90 -5.16
C LEU A 142 2.92 -3.57 -5.65
N HIS A 143 2.65 -2.66 -4.72
CA HIS A 143 2.23 -1.28 -4.96
C HIS A 143 3.20 -0.58 -5.90
N ASN A 144 4.48 -0.52 -5.54
CA ASN A 144 5.50 0.11 -6.39
C ASN A 144 5.56 -0.58 -7.76
N GLY A 145 5.36 -1.89 -7.80
CA GLY A 145 5.29 -2.64 -9.03
C GLY A 145 4.20 -2.11 -9.96
N VAL A 146 2.97 -2.03 -9.46
CA VAL A 146 1.79 -1.58 -10.20
C VAL A 146 1.87 -0.10 -10.56
N THR A 147 2.25 0.74 -9.60
CA THR A 147 2.38 2.20 -9.76
C THR A 147 3.40 2.57 -10.83
N HIS A 148 4.53 1.89 -10.89
CA HIS A 148 5.55 2.11 -11.92
C HIS A 148 5.30 1.29 -13.19
N GLY A 149 4.14 0.64 -13.31
CA GLY A 149 3.76 -0.21 -14.43
C GLY A 149 4.50 -1.55 -14.49
N SER A 150 5.57 -1.76 -13.74
CA SER A 150 6.35 -3.01 -13.68
C SER A 150 5.61 -4.25 -13.15
N LEU A 151 4.38 -4.13 -12.61
CA LEU A 151 3.45 -5.23 -12.36
C LEU A 151 2.07 -4.92 -12.99
N THR A 152 1.46 -5.92 -13.63
CA THR A 152 0.07 -5.82 -14.11
C THR A 152 -0.89 -6.23 -12.99
N ASN A 153 -2.16 -5.80 -13.04
CA ASN A 153 -3.18 -6.22 -12.06
C ASN A 153 -3.36 -7.75 -12.00
N ARG A 154 -3.12 -8.45 -13.12
CA ARG A 154 -3.11 -9.93 -13.16
C ARG A 154 -1.88 -10.54 -12.50
N GLU A 155 -0.72 -9.90 -12.64
CA GLU A 155 0.51 -10.32 -11.95
C GLU A 155 0.45 -10.01 -10.46
N LEU A 156 -0.18 -8.90 -10.07
CA LEU A 156 -0.51 -8.54 -8.70
C LEU A 156 -1.35 -9.65 -8.02
N GLY A 157 -2.52 -9.97 -8.57
CA GLY A 157 -3.38 -11.00 -7.96
C GLY A 157 -2.76 -12.41 -7.93
N ARG A 158 -1.75 -12.69 -8.78
CA ARG A 158 -0.97 -13.94 -8.70
C ARG A 158 0.15 -13.91 -7.68
N ALA A 159 0.65 -12.72 -7.34
CA ALA A 159 1.61 -12.53 -6.28
C ALA A 159 0.91 -12.67 -4.93
N GLU A 160 -0.19 -11.92 -4.73
CA GLU A 160 -0.97 -11.93 -3.48
C GLU A 160 -1.64 -13.30 -3.21
N GLY A 161 -2.10 -14.00 -4.26
CA GLY A 161 -2.60 -15.38 -4.09
C GLY A 161 -1.53 -16.37 -3.62
N GLY A 162 -0.25 -16.09 -3.84
CA GLY A 162 0.87 -16.85 -3.25
C GLY A 162 1.09 -16.49 -1.77
N GLU A 163 0.89 -15.22 -1.41
CA GLU A 163 1.06 -14.70 -0.05
C GLU A 163 -0.01 -15.23 0.90
N ALA A 164 -1.26 -15.32 0.48
CA ALA A 164 -2.34 -15.95 1.28
C ALA A 164 -2.04 -17.42 1.67
N HIS A 165 -1.17 -18.11 0.92
CA HIS A 165 -0.69 -19.44 1.28
C HIS A 165 0.39 -19.39 2.38
N VAL A 166 1.28 -18.39 2.31
CA VAL A 166 2.30 -18.12 3.33
C VAL A 166 1.64 -17.76 4.65
N ASP A 167 0.68 -16.82 4.66
CA ASP A 167 -0.01 -16.39 5.89
C ASP A 167 -0.71 -17.55 6.60
N ARG A 168 -1.30 -18.47 5.82
CA ARG A 168 -1.89 -19.70 6.37
C ARG A 168 -0.84 -20.62 6.99
N MET A 169 0.38 -20.69 6.43
CA MET A 169 1.48 -21.44 7.04
C MET A 169 1.99 -20.77 8.33
N GLU A 170 1.85 -19.44 8.43
CA GLU A 170 2.27 -18.66 9.60
C GLU A 170 1.31 -18.75 10.78
N SER A 171 0.00 -18.84 10.53
CA SER A 171 -0.98 -18.98 11.60
C SER A 171 -0.83 -20.29 12.40
N HIS A 172 -0.16 -21.31 11.81
CA HIS A 172 0.18 -22.58 12.44
C HIS A 172 1.61 -22.62 13.04
N ARG A 173 2.25 -21.48 13.21
CA ARG A 173 3.67 -21.36 13.60
C ARG A 173 3.84 -21.47 15.13
N ASP A 174 3.58 -22.64 15.68
CA ASP A 174 3.80 -22.93 17.10
C ASP A 174 5.22 -23.48 17.41
N THR A 175 6.06 -23.74 16.39
CA THR A 175 7.40 -24.31 16.59
C THR A 175 8.48 -23.75 15.66
N LEU A 176 9.74 -23.81 16.11
CA LEU A 176 10.95 -23.45 15.36
C LEU A 176 11.12 -24.22 14.03
N ARG A 177 10.49 -25.39 13.86
CA ARG A 177 10.55 -26.13 12.58
C ARG A 177 9.69 -25.49 11.48
N ASN A 178 8.66 -24.72 11.85
CA ASN A 178 7.79 -24.02 10.90
C ASN A 178 8.45 -22.75 10.35
N THR A 179 9.36 -22.10 11.10
CA THR A 179 10.04 -20.86 10.67
C THR A 179 10.83 -21.04 9.38
N ALA A 180 11.58 -22.13 9.24
CA ALA A 180 12.40 -22.40 8.05
C ALA A 180 11.58 -22.76 6.80
N ARG A 181 10.34 -23.25 6.96
CA ARG A 181 9.43 -23.53 5.83
C ARG A 181 8.83 -22.24 5.31
N VAL A 182 8.34 -21.41 6.24
CA VAL A 182 7.82 -20.07 5.95
C VAL A 182 8.88 -19.23 5.23
N GLN A 183 10.09 -19.12 5.79
CA GLN A 183 11.19 -18.36 5.18
C GLN A 183 11.51 -18.81 3.75
N ARG A 184 11.40 -20.12 3.46
CA ARG A 184 11.62 -20.65 2.10
C ARG A 184 10.48 -20.29 1.16
N ALA A 185 9.24 -20.29 1.64
CA ALA A 185 8.09 -19.83 0.87
C ALA A 185 8.23 -18.32 0.59
N ASP A 186 8.57 -17.52 1.60
CA ASP A 186 8.83 -16.07 1.46
C ASP A 186 9.89 -15.76 0.40
N ASN A 187 11.02 -16.47 0.47
CA ASN A 187 12.11 -16.29 -0.48
C ASN A 187 11.68 -16.65 -1.90
N ARG A 188 10.77 -17.61 -2.06
CA ARG A 188 10.23 -18.01 -3.36
C ARG A 188 9.30 -16.94 -3.91
N ASP A 189 8.39 -16.42 -3.10
CA ASP A 189 7.45 -15.38 -3.51
C ASP A 189 8.15 -14.05 -3.76
N SER A 190 9.13 -13.69 -2.93
CA SER A 190 9.99 -12.54 -3.17
C SER A 190 10.72 -12.61 -4.50
N ARG A 191 11.24 -13.79 -4.88
CA ARG A 191 11.84 -14.01 -6.20
C ARG A 191 10.82 -13.95 -7.32
N ARG A 192 9.59 -14.46 -7.13
CA ARG A 192 8.51 -14.35 -8.12
C ARG A 192 8.15 -12.88 -8.38
N ILE A 193 7.94 -12.10 -7.33
CA ILE A 193 7.63 -10.66 -7.43
C ILE A 193 8.78 -9.92 -8.13
N HIS A 194 10.02 -10.18 -7.73
CA HIS A 194 11.19 -9.61 -8.39
C HIS A 194 11.24 -9.97 -9.88
N ARG A 195 11.12 -11.25 -10.23
CA ARG A 195 11.10 -11.70 -11.63
C ARG A 195 9.93 -11.10 -12.42
N ALA A 196 8.77 -10.93 -11.81
CA ALA A 196 7.62 -10.31 -12.44
C ALA A 196 7.88 -8.83 -12.73
N LYS A 197 8.51 -8.10 -11.80
CA LYS A 197 8.93 -6.70 -12.00
C LYS A 197 9.97 -6.52 -13.12
N HIS A 198 10.84 -7.51 -13.29
CA HIS A 198 11.94 -7.47 -14.27
C HIS A 198 11.67 -8.31 -15.53
N ASN A 199 10.44 -8.82 -15.72
CA ASN A 199 10.12 -9.49 -16.96
C ASN A 199 10.03 -8.42 -18.07
N ALA A 200 10.85 -8.54 -19.12
CA ALA A 200 10.95 -7.56 -20.20
C ALA A 200 9.68 -7.49 -21.11
N ARG A 201 8.51 -7.86 -20.57
CA ARG A 201 7.23 -7.76 -21.28
C ARG A 201 6.95 -6.29 -21.55
N LYS A 202 6.83 -5.90 -22.82
CA LYS A 202 6.27 -4.59 -23.19
C LYS A 202 4.87 -4.48 -22.61
N ARG A 203 4.65 -3.41 -21.86
CA ARG A 203 3.41 -3.14 -21.15
C ARG A 203 2.74 -2.01 -21.93
N HIS A 204 1.66 -2.36 -22.63
CA HIS A 204 0.89 -1.47 -23.51
C HIS A 204 -0.26 -0.84 -22.73
#